data_AF-D8RYW6-F1
#
_entry.id   AF-D8RYW6-F1
#
_cell.length_a   1.000
_cell.length_b   1.000
_cell.length_c   1.000
_cell.angle_alpha   90.00
_cell.angle_beta   90.00
_cell.angle_gamma   90.00
#
_symmetry.space_group_name_H-M   'P 1'
#
loop_
_entity.id
_entity.type
_entity.pdbx_description
1 polymer ?
#
loop_
_entity_poly.entity_id
_entity_poly.type
_entity_poly.pdbx_seq_one_letter_code
_entity_poly.pdbx_strand_id
1 'polypeptide(L)'
;LLDAIVSFTVRAENPNRRIGIYYDRVAIYLYYAGLQVGESSIDPFYQGHRDVRFLRSNLTTTDLPLTQELATSLRNDIAQNRVPLDVRVRVKARVKIGALKSPRVKVRSHCSVVV
;
A
#
# COMPACT_ATOMS: atom_id res chain seq x y z
N LEU A 1 13.20 -18.88 -7.72
CA LEU A 1 13.05 -17.44 -7.43
C LEU A 1 11.61 -17.06 -7.74
N LEU A 2 11.10 -15.99 -7.15
CA LEU A 2 9.77 -15.46 -7.41
C LEU A 2 9.88 -14.20 -8.26
N ASP A 3 9.20 -14.25 -9.41
CA ASP A 3 8.88 -13.08 -10.22
C ASP A 3 7.37 -12.88 -10.16
N ALA A 4 6.95 -11.66 -9.82
CA ALA A 4 5.53 -11.34 -9.67
C ALA A 4 5.25 -9.88 -10.00
N ILE A 5 4.06 -9.63 -10.53
CA ILE A 5 3.51 -8.28 -10.69
C ILE A 5 2.15 -8.26 -10.01
N VAL A 6 2.01 -7.38 -9.02
CA VAL A 6 0.76 -7.15 -8.31
C VAL A 6 0.31 -5.72 -8.52
N SER A 7 -0.81 -5.55 -9.21
CA SER A 7 -1.43 -4.25 -9.41
C SER A 7 -2.47 -4.01 -8.34
N PHE A 8 -2.42 -2.84 -7.70
CA PHE A 8 -3.43 -2.46 -6.71
C PHE A 8 -3.87 -1.00 -6.92
N THR A 9 -5.08 -0.71 -6.45
CA THR A 9 -5.65 0.64 -6.46
C THR A 9 -5.91 1.07 -5.03
N VAL A 10 -5.30 2.17 -4.61
CA VAL A 10 -5.58 2.80 -3.31
C VAL A 10 -6.63 3.88 -3.50
N ARG A 11 -7.76 3.74 -2.80
CA ARG A 11 -8.78 4.79 -2.69
C ARG A 11 -8.44 5.68 -1.50
N ALA A 12 -7.98 6.89 -1.76
CA ALA A 12 -7.74 7.92 -0.76
C ALA A 12 -8.92 8.89 -0.73
N GLU A 13 -9.61 8.98 0.39
CA GLU A 13 -10.77 9.85 0.56
C GLU A 13 -10.51 10.85 1.69
N ASN A 14 -10.74 12.14 1.39
CA ASN A 14 -10.82 13.19 2.38
C ASN A 14 -12.28 13.66 2.52
N PRO A 15 -13.05 13.15 3.49
CA PRO A 15 -14.46 13.53 3.66
C PRO A 15 -14.61 14.93 4.31
N ASN A 16 -13.51 15.52 4.80
CA ASN A 16 -13.56 16.75 5.58
C ASN A 16 -13.90 17.97 4.74
N ARG A 17 -14.76 18.85 5.28
CA ARG A 17 -15.20 20.10 4.60
C ARG A 17 -14.25 21.29 4.81
N ARG A 18 -13.37 21.21 5.81
CA ARG A 18 -12.52 22.34 6.26
C ARG A 18 -11.04 21.96 6.39
N ILE A 19 -10.70 20.71 6.09
CA ILE A 19 -9.37 20.16 6.32
C ILE A 19 -8.84 19.65 4.99
N GLY A 20 -7.67 20.14 4.58
CA GLY A 20 -6.88 19.57 3.49
C GLY A 20 -5.80 18.64 4.02
N ILE A 21 -5.34 17.69 3.21
CA ILE A 21 -4.31 16.73 3.60
C ILE A 21 -3.21 16.72 2.55
N TYR A 22 -1.99 17.02 2.97
CA TYR A 22 -0.79 16.77 2.17
C TYR A 22 -0.27 15.39 2.47
N TYR A 23 -0.14 14.55 1.44
CA TYR A 23 0.50 13.24 1.50
C TYR A 23 1.94 13.43 1.00
N ASP A 24 2.88 13.60 1.93
CA ASP A 24 4.29 13.86 1.61
C ASP A 24 5.03 12.60 1.13
N ARG A 25 4.61 11.43 1.62
CA ARG A 25 5.14 10.12 1.20
C ARG A 25 4.10 9.05 1.48
N VAL A 26 3.85 8.19 0.50
CA VAL A 26 3.06 6.96 0.68
C VAL A 26 3.90 5.79 0.21
N ALA A 27 4.21 4.87 1.13
CA ALA A 27 4.96 3.65 0.85
C ALA A 27 4.07 2.44 1.14
N ILE A 28 4.11 1.46 0.26
CA ILE A 28 3.25 0.29 0.26
C ILE A 28 4.14 -0.94 0.17
N TYR A 29 3.87 -1.91 1.03
CA TYR A 29 4.64 -3.12 1.16
C TYR A 29 3.69 -4.31 1.07
N LEU A 30 4.06 -5.30 0.27
CA LEU A 30 3.31 -6.53 0.12
C LEU A 30 4.07 -7.66 0.80
N TYR A 31 3.35 -8.47 1.56
CA TYR A 31 3.89 -9.63 2.24
C TYR A 31 3.10 -10.89 1.91
N TYR A 32 3.79 -12.01 1.79
CA TYR A 32 3.23 -13.35 1.73
C TYR A 32 3.84 -14.17 2.86
N ALA A 33 3.02 -14.75 3.73
CA ALA A 33 3.47 -15.51 4.91
C ALA A 33 4.56 -14.80 5.75
N GLY A 34 4.45 -13.46 5.89
CA GLY A 34 5.42 -12.64 6.64
C GLY A 34 6.70 -12.26 5.88
N LEU A 35 6.97 -12.84 4.71
CA LEU A 35 8.06 -12.43 3.83
C LEU A 35 7.64 -11.21 3.00
N GLN A 36 8.44 -10.15 2.99
CA GLN A 36 8.18 -9.01 2.10
C GLN A 36 8.46 -9.44 0.66
N VAL A 37 7.40 -9.52 -0.15
CA VAL A 37 7.51 -9.91 -1.55
C VAL A 37 7.66 -8.71 -2.48
N GLY A 38 7.25 -7.50 -2.07
CA GLY A 38 7.53 -6.31 -2.86
C GLY A 38 7.30 -5.00 -2.11
N GLU A 39 7.78 -3.91 -2.69
CA GLU A 39 7.45 -2.54 -2.28
C GLU A 39 7.09 -1.62 -3.46
N SER A 40 6.33 -0.56 -3.17
CA SER A 40 5.96 0.48 -4.13
C SER A 40 5.68 1.80 -3.41
N SER A 41 5.69 2.91 -4.14
CA SER A 41 5.39 4.23 -3.59
C SER A 41 4.47 5.03 -4.49
N ILE A 42 3.64 5.87 -3.88
CA ILE A 42 2.80 6.82 -4.62
C ILE A 42 3.41 8.22 -4.48
N ASP A 43 3.48 8.93 -5.60
CA ASP A 43 3.98 10.30 -5.66
C ASP A 43 3.23 11.22 -4.69
N PRO A 44 3.91 12.21 -4.09
CA PRO A 44 3.27 13.14 -3.17
C PRO A 44 2.10 13.88 -3.81
N PHE A 45 1.01 14.03 -3.07
CA PHE A 45 -0.19 14.71 -3.56
C PHE A 45 -0.90 15.46 -2.43
N TYR A 46 -1.73 16.43 -2.82
CA TYR A 46 -2.61 17.15 -1.92
C TYR A 46 -4.06 16.75 -2.21
N GLN A 47 -4.81 16.43 -1.15
CA GLN A 47 -6.26 16.29 -1.22
C GLN A 47 -6.91 17.50 -0.57
N GLY A 48 -7.71 18.20 -1.37
CA GLY A 48 -8.57 19.28 -0.91
C GLY A 48 -9.76 18.75 -0.12
N HIS A 49 -10.80 19.57 0.04
CA HIS A 49 -11.99 19.19 0.78
C HIS A 49 -12.87 18.26 -0.06
N ARG A 50 -13.45 17.23 0.57
CA ARG A 50 -14.39 16.30 -0.08
C ARG A 50 -13.85 15.69 -1.38
N ASP A 51 -12.57 15.35 -1.36
CA ASP A 51 -11.86 14.82 -2.52
C ASP A 51 -11.69 13.30 -2.39
N VAL A 52 -11.88 12.59 -3.50
CA VAL A 52 -11.70 11.15 -3.61
C VAL A 52 -10.74 10.89 -4.76
N ARG A 53 -9.62 10.23 -4.47
CA ARG A 53 -8.59 9.92 -5.45
C ARG A 53 -8.32 8.43 -5.50
N PHE A 54 -8.26 7.89 -6.71
CA PHE A 54 -7.84 6.52 -6.97
C PHE A 54 -6.40 6.54 -7.46
N LEU A 55 -5.52 5.86 -6.73
CA LEU A 55 -4.09 5.85 -6.98
C LEU A 55 -3.70 4.42 -7.35
N ARG A 56 -3.45 4.20 -8.64
CA ARG A 56 -2.98 2.90 -9.14
C ARG A 56 -1.49 2.81 -8.92
N SER A 57 -1.03 1.65 -8.47
CA SER A 57 0.39 1.36 -8.41
C SER A 57 0.64 -0.13 -8.63
N ASN A 58 1.83 -0.42 -9.13
CA ASN A 58 2.30 -1.78 -9.35
C ASN A 58 3.42 -2.11 -8.38
N LEU A 59 3.38 -3.34 -7.90
CA LEU A 59 4.37 -3.99 -7.07
C LEU A 59 5.05 -5.06 -7.92
N THR A 60 6.31 -4.83 -8.27
CA THR A 60 7.10 -5.79 -9.04
C THR A 60 8.09 -6.48 -8.13
N THR A 61 8.10 -7.80 -8.20
CA THR A 61 9.07 -8.67 -7.56
C THR A 61 9.90 -9.30 -8.66
N THR A 62 11.22 -9.26 -8.53
CA THR A 62 12.14 -9.91 -9.47
C THR A 62 13.16 -10.70 -8.70
N ASP A 63 13.38 -11.95 -9.11
CA ASP A 63 14.41 -12.83 -8.57
C ASP A 63 14.39 -13.00 -7.04
N LEU A 64 13.21 -12.92 -6.40
CA LEU A 64 13.13 -13.02 -4.94
C LEU A 64 13.38 -14.47 -4.49
N PRO A 65 14.37 -14.73 -3.62
CA PRO A 65 14.60 -16.07 -3.09
C PRO A 65 13.47 -16.49 -2.15
N LEU A 66 12.96 -17.70 -2.37
CA LEU A 66 11.99 -18.35 -1.50
C LEU A 66 12.61 -19.63 -0.93
N THR A 67 12.28 -19.95 0.31
CA THR A 67 12.53 -21.29 0.84
C THR A 67 11.68 -22.31 0.08
N GLN A 68 12.10 -23.57 0.09
CA GLN A 68 11.33 -24.64 -0.57
C GLN A 68 9.92 -24.77 0.01
N GLU A 69 9.79 -24.58 1.33
CA GLU A 69 8.51 -24.57 2.05
C GLU A 69 7.61 -23.43 1.55
N LEU A 70 8.09 -22.18 1.57
CA LEU A 70 7.32 -21.01 1.11
C LEU A 70 6.94 -21.12 -0.37
N ALA A 71 7.85 -21.63 -1.21
CA ALA A 71 7.56 -21.84 -2.62
C ALA A 71 6.50 -22.92 -2.84
N THR A 72 6.42 -23.94 -1.97
CA THR A 72 5.39 -24.98 -2.04
C THR A 72 4.04 -24.44 -1.56
N SER A 73 4.01 -23.72 -0.44
CA SER A 73 2.79 -23.05 0.06
C SER A 73 2.24 -22.07 -0.98
N LEU A 74 3.10 -21.23 -1.57
CA LEU A 74 2.65 -20.26 -2.57
C LEU A 74 2.05 -20.93 -3.80
N ARG A 75 2.65 -22.04 -4.27
CA ARG A 75 2.09 -22.81 -5.39
C ARG A 75 0.73 -23.41 -5.05
N ASN A 76 0.56 -23.95 -3.84
CA ASN A 76 -0.72 -24.51 -3.40
C ASN A 76 -1.81 -23.43 -3.29
N ASP A 77 -1.48 -22.29 -2.70
CA ASP A 77 -2.39 -21.14 -2.55
C ASP A 77 -2.82 -20.61 -3.93
N ILE A 78 -1.89 -20.53 -4.89
CA ILE A 78 -2.20 -20.18 -6.29
C ILE A 78 -3.11 -21.24 -6.94
N ALA A 79 -2.81 -22.54 -6.79
CA ALA A 79 -3.63 -23.62 -7.35
C ALA A 79 -5.06 -23.62 -6.80
N GLN A 80 -5.24 -23.13 -5.57
CA GLN A 80 -6.54 -22.99 -4.91
C GLN A 80 -7.24 -21.67 -5.24
N ASN A 81 -6.61 -20.75 -6.00
CA ASN A 81 -7.08 -19.38 -6.21
C ASN A 81 -7.37 -18.65 -4.89
N ARG A 82 -6.48 -18.83 -3.91
CA ARG A 82 -6.60 -18.25 -2.58
C ARG A 82 -5.22 -17.87 -2.08
N VAL A 83 -4.69 -16.73 -2.52
CA VAL A 83 -3.38 -16.24 -2.08
C VAL A 83 -3.56 -15.24 -0.95
N PRO A 84 -3.26 -15.60 0.32
CA PRO A 84 -3.29 -14.66 1.43
C PRO A 84 -2.12 -13.68 1.35
N LEU A 85 -2.44 -12.40 1.28
CA LEU A 85 -1.48 -11.31 1.19
C LEU A 85 -1.72 -10.29 2.30
N ASP A 86 -0.62 -9.80 2.86
CA ASP A 86 -0.62 -8.70 3.81
C ASP A 86 -0.10 -7.43 3.14
N VAL A 87 -0.95 -6.41 3.08
CA VAL A 87 -0.61 -5.09 2.54
C VAL A 87 -0.38 -4.13 3.71
N ARG A 88 0.82 -3.57 3.80
CA ARG A 88 1.15 -2.55 4.79
C ARG A 88 1.38 -1.21 4.10
N VAL A 89 0.67 -0.18 4.53
CA VAL A 89 0.78 1.18 4.01
C VAL A 89 1.35 2.10 5.08
N ARG A 90 2.39 2.85 4.72
CA ARG A 90 3.00 3.87 5.58
C ARG A 90 2.90 5.23 4.91
N VAL A 91 2.23 6.16 5.58
CA VAL A 91 2.01 7.52 5.09
C VAL A 91 2.72 8.52 5.99
N LYS A 92 3.42 9.48 5.39
CA LYS A 92 3.80 10.74 6.05
C LYS A 92 2.88 11.83 5.51
N ALA A 93 2.11 12.47 6.38
CA ALA A 93 1.13 13.47 5.98
C ALA A 93 1.23 14.75 6.81
N ARG A 94 0.64 15.84 6.30
CA ARG A 94 0.41 17.09 7.04
C ARG A 94 -1.02 17.52 6.86
N VAL A 95 -1.66 17.92 7.94
CA VAL A 95 -3.03 18.42 7.97
C VAL A 95 -3.01 19.93 7.75
N LYS A 96 -3.89 20.44 6.88
CA LYS A 96 -4.07 21.86 6.60
C LYS A 96 -5.44 22.32 7.08
N ILE A 97 -5.48 23.31 7.97
CA ILE A 97 -6.71 23.95 8.46
C ILE A 97 -6.58 25.45 8.19
N GLY A 98 -7.32 25.96 7.20
CA GLY A 98 -7.14 27.33 6.72
C GLY A 98 -5.70 27.59 6.26
N ALA A 99 -5.02 28.56 6.87
CA ALA A 99 -3.61 28.88 6.60
C ALA A 99 -2.62 28.04 7.43
N LEU A 100 -3.08 27.36 8.48
CA LEU A 100 -2.24 26.58 9.38
C LEU A 100 -1.95 25.20 8.79
N LYS A 101 -0.69 24.75 8.93
CA LYS A 101 -0.26 23.39 8.58
C LYS A 101 0.28 22.70 9.83
N SER A 102 -0.11 21.46 10.06
CA SER A 102 0.45 20.65 11.13
C SER A 102 1.90 20.26 10.84
N PRO A 103 2.68 19.87 11.86
CA PRO A 103 3.86 19.03 11.68
C PRO A 103 3.52 17.72 10.94
N ARG A 104 4.56 17.01 10.49
CA ARG A 104 4.39 15.73 9.80
C ARG A 104 3.88 14.66 10.76
N VAL A 105 2.75 14.06 10.43
CA VAL A 105 2.20 12.89 11.10
C VAL A 105 2.53 11.63 10.32
N LYS A 106 2.75 10.52 11.03
CA LYS A 106 2.98 9.20 10.43
C LYS A 106 1.73 8.36 10.65
N VAL A 107 1.14 7.87 9.57
CA VAL A 107 0.02 6.93 9.61
C VAL A 107 0.50 5.59 9.11
N ARG A 108 0.10 4.51 9.78
CA ARG A 108 0.37 3.14 9.39
C ARG A 108 -0.96 2.42 9.27
N SER A 109 -1.13 1.67 8.19
CA SER A 109 -2.30 0.81 7.97
C SER A 109 -1.82 -0.57 7.56
N HIS A 110 -2.58 -1.58 7.93
CA HIS A 110 -2.37 -2.98 7.58
C HIS A 110 -3.72 -3.56 7.16
N CYS A 111 -3.74 -4.20 6.00
CA CYS A 111 -4.88 -4.92 5.46
C CYS A 111 -4.42 -6.32 5.06
N SER A 112 -5.19 -7.34 5.45
CA SER A 112 -5.01 -8.71 4.99
C SER A 112 -6.08 -9.00 3.95
N VAL A 113 -5.69 -9.51 2.79
CA VAL A 113 -6.57 -9.79 1.66
C VAL A 113 -6.26 -11.19 1.14
N VAL A 114 -7.28 -11.88 0.63
CA VAL A 114 -7.10 -13.14 -0.12
C VAL A 114 -7.53 -12.85 -1.54
N VAL A 115 -6.64 -13.12 -2.49
CA VAL A 115 -6.86 -12.92 -3.93
C VAL A 115 -7.06 -14.25 -4.62
#